data_AF-A0A9W5TSX1-F1
#
_entry.id   AF-A0A9W5TSX1-F1
#
_cell.length_a   1.000
_cell.length_b   1.000
_cell.length_c   1.000
_cell.angle_alpha   90.00
_cell.angle_beta   90.00
_cell.angle_gamma   90.00
#
_symmetry.space_group_name_H-M   'P 1'
#
loop_
_entity.id
_entity.type
_entity.pdbx_description
1 polymer ?
#
loop_
_entity_poly.entity_id
_entity_poly.type
_entity_poly.pdbx_seq_one_letter_code
_entity_poly.pdbx_strand_id
1 'polypeptide(L)'
;MSSNQPGEGAQSPRQSACEELSTLLAGATGDVLNIANEFAEVVVRRVTTRNGARLLIQAPKSAQWVSLDALEIEALTWQNPATLAAMVGNAGAPLILGDEV
;
A
#
# COMPACT_ATOMS: atom_id res chain seq x y z
N MET A 1 -34.24 -5.29 -34.29
CA MET A 1 -34.12 -4.56 -33.01
C MET A 1 -33.37 -5.48 -32.04
N SER A 2 -32.04 -5.48 -32.09
CA SER A 2 -31.21 -6.20 -31.13
C SER A 2 -30.58 -5.17 -30.21
N SER A 3 -31.12 -5.07 -28.99
CA SER A 3 -30.54 -4.34 -27.89
C SER A 3 -29.26 -5.06 -27.47
N ASN A 4 -28.10 -4.48 -27.74
CA ASN A 4 -26.84 -4.94 -27.19
C ASN A 4 -26.78 -4.44 -25.74
N GLN A 5 -26.84 -5.34 -24.77
CA GLN A 5 -26.61 -5.02 -23.36
C GLN A 5 -25.18 -4.45 -23.18
N PRO A 6 -25.00 -3.39 -22.38
CA PRO A 6 -23.66 -2.93 -22.04
C PRO A 6 -22.98 -3.97 -21.14
N GLY A 7 -21.76 -4.36 -21.51
CA GLY A 7 -20.99 -5.41 -20.85
C GLY A 7 -20.77 -5.16 -19.35
N GLU A 8 -20.98 -6.22 -18.58
CA GLU A 8 -20.59 -6.36 -17.18
C GLU A 8 -19.06 -6.22 -17.01
N GLY A 9 -18.65 -5.33 -16.10
CA GLY A 9 -17.75 -5.75 -15.02
C GLY A 9 -16.25 -5.46 -15.07
N ALA A 10 -15.71 -4.61 -15.95
CA ALA A 10 -14.31 -4.16 -15.80
C ALA A 10 -14.20 -3.05 -14.73
N GLN A 11 -14.11 -3.43 -13.45
CA GLN A 11 -13.79 -2.48 -12.36
C GLN A 11 -12.48 -1.76 -12.66
N SER A 12 -12.48 -0.43 -12.51
CA SER A 12 -11.28 0.37 -12.76
C SER A 12 -10.20 0.07 -11.71
N PRO A 13 -8.89 0.10 -12.03
CA PRO A 13 -7.81 -0.20 -11.07
C PRO A 13 -7.91 0.60 -9.75
N ARG A 14 -8.39 1.84 -9.84
CA ARG A 14 -8.62 2.70 -8.67
C ARG A 14 -9.75 2.20 -7.76
N GLN A 15 -10.81 1.61 -8.32
CA GLN A 15 -11.93 1.08 -7.55
C GLN A 15 -11.49 -0.16 -6.76
N SER A 16 -10.77 -1.08 -7.40
CA SER A 16 -10.21 -2.27 -6.74
C SER A 16 -9.27 -1.91 -5.60
N ALA A 17 -8.40 -0.91 -5.80
CA ALA A 17 -7.50 -0.43 -4.74
C ALA A 17 -8.26 0.16 -3.53
N CYS A 18 -9.36 0.89 -3.77
CA CYS A 18 -10.19 1.42 -2.68
C CYS A 18 -10.90 0.31 -1.88
N GLU A 19 -11.38 -0.74 -2.56
CA GLU A 19 -12.04 -1.88 -1.93
C GLU A 19 -11.05 -2.75 -1.13
N GLU A 20 -9.83 -2.91 -1.65
CA GLU A 20 -8.76 -3.58 -0.91
C GLU A 20 -8.41 -2.82 0.37
N LEU A 21 -8.23 -1.51 0.27
CA LEU A 21 -7.92 -0.67 1.43
C LEU A 21 -9.04 -0.70 2.48
N SER A 22 -10.31 -0.66 2.05
CA SER A 22 -11.44 -0.73 2.99
C SER A 22 -11.47 -2.08 3.72
N THR A 23 -11.19 -3.18 3.01
CA THR A 23 -11.06 -4.53 3.57
C THR A 23 -9.93 -4.60 4.60
N LEU A 24 -8.77 -4.04 4.29
CA LEU A 24 -7.63 -3.99 5.22
C LEU A 24 -7.96 -3.18 6.48
N LEU A 25 -8.61 -2.02 6.32
CA LEU A 25 -9.01 -1.16 7.43
C LEU A 25 -10.06 -1.82 8.33
N ALA A 26 -10.97 -2.63 7.79
CA ALA A 26 -11.92 -3.41 8.57
C ALA A 26 -11.23 -4.43 9.49
N GLY A 27 -10.03 -4.89 9.11
CA GLY A 27 -9.20 -5.79 9.92
C GLY A 27 -8.23 -5.09 10.87
N ALA A 28 -8.29 -3.76 11.03
CA ALA A 28 -7.36 -3.01 11.88
C ALA A 28 -7.49 -3.41 13.37
N THR A 29 -6.35 -3.59 14.03
CA THR A 29 -6.27 -4.02 15.43
C THR A 29 -5.16 -3.29 16.17
N GLY A 30 -5.34 -3.11 17.48
CA GLY A 30 -4.36 -2.43 18.35
C GLY A 30 -4.31 -0.91 18.15
N ASP A 31 -3.26 -0.30 18.68
CA ASP A 31 -3.06 1.15 18.61
C ASP A 31 -2.57 1.59 17.23
N VAL A 32 -2.97 2.80 16.86
CA VAL A 32 -2.55 3.46 15.63
C VAL A 32 -1.31 4.29 15.92
N LEU A 33 -0.26 4.11 15.13
CA LEU A 33 0.95 4.91 15.22
C LEU A 33 0.96 5.98 14.13
N ASN A 34 0.90 7.26 14.53
CA ASN A 34 1.11 8.39 13.62
C ASN A 34 2.56 8.86 13.71
N ILE A 35 3.24 8.94 12.56
CA ILE A 35 4.61 9.46 12.46
C ILE A 35 4.58 10.62 11.45
N ALA A 36 4.95 11.81 11.90
CA ALA A 36 4.89 13.01 11.09
C ALA A 36 6.05 13.97 11.36
N ASN A 37 6.41 14.73 10.33
CA ASN A 37 7.30 15.87 10.39
C ASN A 37 6.82 16.96 9.41
N GLU A 38 7.65 17.95 9.12
CA GLU A 38 7.32 19.05 8.21
C GLU A 38 7.16 18.63 6.74
N PHE A 39 7.66 17.45 6.35
CA PHE A 39 7.64 16.96 4.97
C PHE A 39 6.62 15.85 4.74
N ALA A 40 6.37 15.00 5.75
CA ALA A 40 5.61 13.77 5.61
C ALA A 40 4.72 13.51 6.83
N GLU A 41 3.64 12.76 6.58
CA GLU A 41 2.79 12.17 7.61
C GLU A 41 2.42 10.77 7.15
N VAL A 42 2.63 9.79 8.03
CA VAL A 42 2.24 8.41 7.79
C VAL A 42 1.48 7.84 8.99
N VAL A 43 0.45 7.06 8.69
CA VAL A 43 -0.36 6.34 9.67
C VAL A 43 -0.07 4.86 9.51
N VAL A 44 0.41 4.24 10.60
CA VAL A 44 0.84 2.84 10.64
C VAL A 44 -0.12 2.04 11.52
N ARG A 45 -0.63 0.93 10.99
CA ARG A 45 -1.63 0.08 11.64
C ARG A 45 -1.28 -1.38 11.46
N ARG A 46 -1.50 -2.20 12.48
CA ARG A 46 -1.58 -3.66 12.31
C ARG A 46 -2.97 -4.01 11.79
N VAL A 47 -3.04 -4.82 10.74
CA VAL A 47 -4.29 -5.36 10.20
C VAL A 47 -4.25 -6.89 10.20
N THR A 48 -5.35 -7.53 10.56
CA THR A 48 -5.51 -8.98 10.49
C THR A 48 -6.19 -9.35 9.18
N THR A 49 -5.56 -10.21 8.40
CA THR A 49 -6.10 -10.75 7.15
C THR A 49 -6.26 -12.26 7.24
N ARG A 50 -6.90 -12.89 6.23
CA ARG A 50 -6.97 -14.36 6.14
C ARG A 50 -5.59 -15.05 6.08
N ASN A 51 -4.56 -14.34 5.61
CA ASN A 51 -3.21 -14.87 5.43
C ASN A 51 -2.26 -14.49 6.57
N GLY A 52 -2.79 -13.96 7.68
CA GLY A 52 -2.01 -13.49 8.82
C GLY A 52 -2.04 -11.98 8.98
N ALA A 53 -1.22 -11.49 9.93
CA ALA A 53 -1.11 -10.08 10.22
C ALA A 53 -0.25 -9.36 9.18
N ARG A 54 -0.64 -8.13 8.83
CA ARG A 54 0.11 -7.22 7.97
C ARG A 54 0.27 -5.87 8.64
N LEU A 55 1.27 -5.11 8.22
CA LEU A 55 1.43 -3.70 8.55
C LEU A 55 0.87 -2.86 7.40
N LEU A 56 -0.23 -2.16 7.66
CA LEU A 56 -0.77 -1.17 6.74
C LEU A 56 -0.11 0.18 7.04
N ILE A 57 0.54 0.76 6.03
CA ILE A 57 1.13 2.09 6.08
C ILE A 57 0.39 2.97 5.10
N GLN A 58 -0.14 4.09 5.57
CA GLN A 58 -0.88 5.06 4.76
C GLN A 58 -0.17 6.41 4.80
N ALA A 59 -0.08 7.09 3.67
CA ALA A 59 0.35 8.48 3.56
C ALA A 59 -0.87 9.34 3.15
N PRO A 60 -1.64 9.90 4.11
CA PRO A 60 -2.92 10.52 3.81
C PRO A 60 -2.85 11.67 2.80
N LYS A 61 -1.76 12.46 2.84
CA LYS A 61 -1.56 13.62 1.96
C LYS A 61 -1.45 13.23 0.47
N SER A 62 -0.86 12.08 0.16
CA SER A 62 -0.66 11.60 -1.20
C SER A 62 -1.64 10.50 -1.62
N ALA A 63 -2.55 10.10 -0.71
CA ALA A 63 -3.44 8.96 -0.87
C ALA A 63 -2.74 7.63 -1.23
N GLN A 64 -1.43 7.54 -0.94
CA GLN A 64 -0.64 6.33 -1.14
C GLN A 64 -0.77 5.43 0.08
N TRP A 65 -0.69 4.13 -0.14
CA TRP A 65 -0.68 3.14 0.92
C TRP A 65 0.03 1.87 0.46
N VAL A 66 0.52 1.10 1.43
CA VAL A 66 1.09 -0.23 1.21
C VAL A 66 0.69 -1.13 2.38
N SER A 67 0.54 -2.42 2.09
CA SER A 67 0.27 -3.47 3.06
C SER A 67 1.42 -4.46 3.00
N LEU A 68 2.17 -4.63 4.09
CA LEU A 68 3.36 -5.45 4.14
C LEU A 68 3.14 -6.64 5.07
N ASP A 69 3.43 -7.85 4.62
CA ASP A 69 3.52 -9.02 5.49
C ASP A 69 4.80 -9.01 6.33
N ALA A 70 4.96 -10.03 7.19
CA ALA A 70 6.10 -10.10 8.10
C ALA A 70 7.46 -10.13 7.38
N LEU A 71 7.57 -10.85 6.26
CA LEU A 71 8.82 -10.97 5.51
C LEU A 71 9.12 -9.69 4.73
N GLU A 72 8.10 -9.06 4.16
CA GLU A 72 8.22 -7.75 3.51
C GLU A 72 8.70 -6.66 4.51
N ILE A 73 8.22 -6.71 5.76
CA ILE A 73 8.71 -5.83 6.85
C ILE A 73 10.15 -6.17 7.24
N GLU A 74 10.47 -7.46 7.37
CA GLU A 74 11.84 -7.90 7.68
C GLU A 74 12.83 -7.42 6.62
N ALA A 75 12.44 -7.47 5.35
CA ALA A 75 13.26 -7.01 4.23
C ALA A 75 13.63 -5.52 4.31
N LEU A 76 12.81 -4.68 4.98
CA LEU A 76 13.14 -3.28 5.22
C LEU A 76 14.38 -3.13 6.11
N THR A 77 14.64 -4.09 7.01
CA THR A 77 15.80 -4.07 7.90
C THR A 77 17.11 -4.41 7.21
N TRP A 78 17.04 -5.04 6.03
CA TRP A 78 18.21 -5.35 5.20
C TRP A 78 18.64 -4.16 4.33
N GLN A 79 17.80 -3.14 4.23
CA GLN A 79 18.08 -1.97 3.40
C GLN A 79 19.07 -1.02 4.09
N ASN A 80 19.87 -0.33 3.28
CA ASN A 80 20.76 0.72 3.75
C ASN A 80 20.15 2.12 3.49
N PRO A 81 20.72 3.20 4.08
CA PRO A 81 20.22 4.56 3.86
C PRO A 81 20.23 5.01 2.39
N ALA A 82 21.15 4.51 1.57
CA ALA A 82 21.22 4.88 0.15
C ALA A 82 20.04 4.33 -0.64
N THR A 83 19.58 3.10 -0.34
CA THR A 83 18.35 2.55 -0.93
C THR A 83 17.15 3.44 -0.63
N LEU A 84 16.97 3.83 0.65
CA LEU A 84 15.83 4.67 1.05
C LEU A 84 15.91 6.07 0.44
N ALA A 85 17.12 6.65 0.34
CA ALA A 85 17.33 7.92 -0.34
C ALA A 85 16.94 7.84 -1.82
N ALA A 86 17.26 6.74 -2.51
CA ALA A 86 16.83 6.51 -3.89
C ALA A 86 15.30 6.42 -4.01
N MET A 87 14.60 5.80 -3.05
CA MET A 87 13.12 5.74 -3.05
C MET A 87 12.50 7.14 -2.98
N VAL A 88 13.05 7.99 -2.10
CA VAL A 88 12.59 9.38 -1.95
C VAL A 88 12.93 10.20 -3.20
N GLY A 89 14.12 10.02 -3.77
CA GLY A 89 14.55 10.70 -4.98
C GLY A 89 13.77 10.29 -6.24
N ASN A 90 13.25 9.06 -6.28
CA ASN A 90 12.44 8.53 -7.36
C ASN A 90 10.95 8.39 -6.96
N ALA A 91 10.44 9.38 -6.24
CA ALA A 91 9.09 9.33 -5.68
C ALA A 91 8.02 9.05 -6.76
N GLY A 92 7.19 8.04 -6.51
CA GLY A 92 6.11 7.64 -7.42
C GLY A 92 6.54 6.70 -8.56
N ALA A 93 7.79 6.27 -8.60
CA ALA A 93 8.28 5.27 -9.55
C ALA A 93 8.98 4.10 -8.84
N PRO A 94 9.00 2.89 -9.45
CA PRO A 94 9.72 1.75 -8.93
C PRO A 94 11.23 2.02 -8.81
N LEU A 95 11.88 1.48 -7.78
CA LEU A 95 13.33 1.46 -7.72
C LEU A 95 13.95 0.52 -8.77
N ILE A 96 13.28 -0.59 -9.05
CA ILE A 96 13.70 -1.60 -10.04
C ILE A 96 12.72 -1.54 -11.20
N LEU A 97 13.25 -1.35 -12.42
CA LEU A 97 12.48 -1.32 -13.66
C LEU A 97 12.53 -2.72 -14.31
N GLY A 98 11.43 -3.47 -14.27
CA GLY A 98 11.28 -4.75 -14.99
C GLY A 98 11.14 -6.02 -14.12
N ASP A 99 10.95 -7.16 -14.80
CA ASP A 99 10.60 -8.48 -14.21
C ASP A 99 11.78 -9.31 -13.68
N GLU A 100 12.99 -8.75 -13.57
CA GLU A 100 14.13 -9.51 -13.08
C GLU A 100 14.22 -9.44 -11.56
N VAL A 101 13.80 -10.53 -10.91
CA VAL A 101 14.16 -10.91 -9.54
C VAL A 101 14.81 -12.30 -9.57
#